data_AF-A0A9X9FQJ4-F1
#
_entry.id   AF-A0A9X9FQJ4-F1
#
_cell.length_a   1.000
_cell.length_b   1.000
_cell.length_c   1.000
_cell.angle_alpha   90.00
_cell.angle_beta   90.00
_cell.angle_gamma   90.00
#
_symmetry.space_group_name_H-M   'P 1'
#
loop_
_entity.id
_entity.type
_entity.pdbx_description
1 polymer ?
#
loop_
_entity_poly.entity_id
_entity_poly.type
_entity_poly.pdbx_seq_one_letter_code
_entity_poly.pdbx_strand_id
1 'polypeptide(L)' 'MPTLTRLVTFLALAIAIVYGAMYALANFVEPATREITVEIPASKLKPVTIAPPSAPAAEPAAAETAGTDTQSSQTSQE' A
#
# COMPACT_ATOMS: atom_id res chain seq x y z
N MET A 1 -13.81 -36.96 47.11
CA MET A 1 -14.57 -37.50 45.96
C MET A 1 -13.93 -36.97 44.68
N PRO A 2 -13.25 -37.81 43.90
CA PRO A 2 -12.40 -37.40 42.77
C PRO A 2 -13.18 -36.86 41.53
N THR A 3 -14.33 -36.22 41.74
CA THR A 3 -15.22 -35.74 40.68
C THR A 3 -14.80 -34.36 40.14
N LEU A 4 -14.47 -33.40 41.01
CA LEU A 4 -14.07 -32.05 40.59
C LEU A 4 -12.71 -32.05 39.89
N THR A 5 -11.70 -32.74 40.44
CA THR A 5 -10.38 -32.85 39.81
C THR A 5 -10.47 -33.47 38.42
N ARG A 6 -11.27 -34.54 38.25
CA ARG A 6 -11.51 -35.14 36.93
C ARG A 6 -12.17 -34.17 35.94
N LEU A 7 -13.15 -33.39 36.38
CA LEU A 7 -13.81 -32.39 35.53
C LEU A 7 -12.82 -31.33 35.05
N VAL A 8 -12.01 -30.79 35.95
CA VAL A 8 -11.01 -29.76 35.62
C VAL A 8 -9.94 -30.31 34.68
N THR A 9 -9.43 -31.52 34.94
CA THR A 9 -8.47 -32.18 34.04
C THR A 9 -9.05 -32.38 32.65
N PHE A 10 -10.32 -32.78 32.54
CA PHE A 10 -10.98 -32.93 31.26
C PHE A 10 -11.10 -31.60 30.51
N LEU A 11 -11.50 -30.52 31.19
CA LEU A 11 -11.54 -29.18 30.60
C LEU A 11 -10.17 -28.70 30.14
N ALA A 12 -9.14 -28.87 30.97
CA ALA A 12 -7.77 -28.48 30.63
C ALA A 12 -7.28 -29.22 29.39
N LEU A 13 -7.57 -30.53 29.29
CA LEU A 13 -7.23 -31.34 28.12
C LEU A 13 -8.00 -30.86 26.87
N ALA A 14 -9.30 -30.61 26.99
CA ALA A 14 -10.10 -30.12 25.88
C ALA A 14 -9.58 -28.77 25.35
N ILE A 15 -9.26 -27.84 26.25
CA ILE A 15 -8.68 -26.54 25.89
C ILE A 15 -7.33 -26.72 25.21
N ALA A 16 -6.46 -27.58 25.75
CA ALA A 16 -5.15 -27.86 25.16
C ALA A 16 -5.27 -28.42 23.74
N ILE A 17 -6.23 -29.32 23.49
CA ILE A 17 -6.46 -29.89 22.15
C ILE A 17 -6.97 -28.81 21.19
N VAL A 18 -7.99 -28.03 21.58
CA VAL A 18 -8.57 -26.99 20.72
C VAL A 18 -7.54 -25.91 20.41
N TYR A 19 -6.85 -25.40 21.42
CA TYR A 19 -5.81 -24.39 21.26
C TYR A 19 -4.63 -24.94 20.46
N GLY A 20 -4.20 -26.17 20.74
CA GLY A 20 -3.13 -26.84 20.00
C GLY A 20 -3.47 -27.01 18.52
N ALA A 21 -4.71 -27.40 18.19
CA ALA A 21 -5.18 -27.49 16.82
C ALA A 21 -5.18 -26.11 16.12
N MET A 22 -5.68 -25.07 16.78
CA MET A 22 -5.64 -23.71 16.22
C MET A 22 -4.22 -23.21 16.01
N TYR A 23 -3.33 -23.43 16.99
CA TYR A 23 -1.92 -23.08 16.88
C TYR A 23 -1.25 -23.83 15.72
N ALA A 24 -1.52 -25.12 15.58
CA ALA A 24 -0.98 -25.91 14.49
C ALA A 24 -1.43 -25.37 13.12
N LEU A 25 -2.73 -25.07 12.96
CA LEU A 25 -3.24 -24.51 11.72
C LEU A 25 -2.63 -23.14 11.41
N ALA A 26 -2.50 -22.27 12.40
CA ALA A 26 -1.98 -20.92 12.19
C ALA A 26 -0.50 -20.89 11.80
N ASN A 27 0.31 -21.85 12.28
CA ASN A 27 1.76 -21.81 12.09
C ASN A 27 2.26 -22.76 11.00
N PHE A 28 1.56 -23.87 10.75
CA PHE A 28 2.03 -24.91 9.83
C PHE A 28 1.25 -24.96 8.51
N VAL A 29 0.20 -24.15 8.34
CA VAL A 29 -0.53 -24.05 7.08
C VAL A 29 -0.07 -22.80 6.34
N GLU A 30 0.50 -23.01 5.15
CA GLU A 30 0.90 -21.93 4.27
C GLU A 30 -0.27 -21.49 3.37
N PRO A 31 -0.41 -20.19 3.09
CA PRO A 31 -1.43 -19.70 2.16
C PRO A 31 -1.06 -20.10 0.72
N ALA A 32 -2.01 -20.75 0.02
CA ALA A 32 -1.85 -21.07 -1.39
C ALA A 32 -1.95 -19.80 -2.24
N THR A 33 -0.83 -19.29 -2.71
CA THR A 33 -0.80 -18.17 -3.66
C THR A 33 -1.10 -18.69 -5.06
N ARG A 34 -2.02 -18.01 -5.76
CA ARG A 34 -2.35 -18.30 -7.15
C ARG A 34 -2.45 -17.01 -7.94
N GLU A 35 -2.12 -17.07 -9.22
CA GLU A 35 -2.37 -15.96 -10.12
C GLU A 35 -3.89 -15.76 -10.27
N ILE A 36 -4.33 -14.52 -10.08
CA ILE A 36 -5.73 -14.11 -10.29
C ILE A 36 -5.71 -13.01 -11.34
N THR A 37 -6.12 -13.34 -12.56
CA THR A 37 -6.34 -12.34 -13.61
C THR A 37 -7.73 -11.75 -13.44
N VAL A 38 -7.80 -10.45 -13.18
CA VAL A 38 -9.06 -9.70 -13.16
C VAL A 38 -9.18 -8.93 -14.47
N GLU A 39 -10.20 -9.25 -15.26
CA GLU A 39 -10.54 -8.46 -16.45
C GLU A 39 -11.15 -7.13 -16.00
N ILE A 40 -10.56 -6.01 -16.43
CA ILE A 40 -11.07 -4.68 -16.11
C ILE A 40 -11.88 -4.19 -17.31
N PRO A 41 -13.22 -4.12 -17.22
CA PRO A 41 -14.04 -3.64 -18.31
C PRO A 41 -13.76 -2.15 -18.55
N ALA A 42 -13.67 -1.76 -19.83
CA ALA A 42 -13.37 -0.39 -20.24
C ALA A 42 -14.33 0.65 -19.63
N SER A 43 -15.59 0.28 -19.37
CA SER A 43 -16.59 1.12 -18.70
C SER A 43 -16.20 1.56 -17.28
N LYS A 44 -15.21 0.93 -16.65
CA LYS A 44 -14.68 1.26 -15.31
C LYS A 44 -13.38 2.07 -15.35
N LEU A 45 -12.81 2.30 -16.53
CA LEU A 45 -11.58 3.08 -16.68
C LEU A 45 -11.90 4.58 -16.78
N LYS A 46 -11.20 5.40 -15.99
CA LYS A 46 -11.26 6.87 -16.07
C LYS A 46 -9.98 7.36 -16.77
N PRO A 47 -10.02 7.70 -18.07
CA PRO A 47 -8.84 8.18 -18.78
C PRO A 47 -8.47 9.57 -18.27
N VAL A 48 -7.25 9.71 -17.73
CA VAL A 48 -6.64 11.01 -17.46
C VAL A 48 -5.89 11.42 -18.71
N THR A 49 -6.44 12.40 -19.44
CA THR A 49 -5.75 13.04 -20.56
C THR A 49 -4.62 13.90 -19.99
N ILE A 50 -3.38 13.48 -20.24
CA ILE A 50 -2.20 14.31 -20.02
C ILE A 50 -2.08 15.16 -21.28
N ALA A 51 -2.49 16.43 -21.22
CA ALA A 51 -2.28 17.35 -22.32
C ALA A 51 -0.77 17.50 -22.54
N PRO A 52 -0.24 17.36 -23.77
CA PRO A 52 1.10 17.82 -24.05
C PRO A 52 1.19 19.31 -23.65
N PRO A 53 2.25 19.75 -22.95
CA PRO A 53 2.42 21.16 -22.64
C PRO A 53 2.33 21.92 -23.96
N SER A 54 1.37 22.85 -24.05
CA SER A 54 1.12 23.68 -25.23
C SER A 54 2.45 24.11 -25.80
N ALA A 55 2.81 23.54 -26.96
CA ALA A 55 3.97 23.98 -27.72
C ALA A 55 3.76 25.48 -27.98
N PRO A 56 4.60 26.37 -27.39
CA PRO A 56 4.57 27.76 -27.74
C PRO A 56 4.95 27.86 -29.22
N ALA A 57 4.18 28.65 -29.94
CA ALA A 57 4.25 28.87 -31.37
C ALA A 57 5.67 29.10 -31.90
N ALA A 58 5.90 28.63 -33.11
CA ALA A 58 6.98 29.12 -33.97
C ALA A 58 6.79 30.61 -34.27
N GLU A 59 7.79 31.46 -34.01
CA GLU A 59 8.22 32.63 -34.80
C GLU A 59 9.54 33.19 -34.14
N PRO A 60 10.38 34.02 -34.78
CA PRO A 60 11.82 33.85 -34.91
C PRO A 60 12.52 35.06 -34.23
N ALA A 61 13.72 35.40 -34.69
CA ALA A 61 14.51 36.59 -34.34
C ALA A 61 15.58 36.37 -33.28
N ALA A 62 16.80 36.34 -33.80
CA ALA A 62 18.00 36.71 -33.08
C ALA A 62 17.88 38.12 -32.46
N ALA A 63 18.80 38.39 -31.52
CA ALA A 63 18.92 39.59 -30.68
C ALA A 63 18.00 39.51 -29.44
N GLU A 64 18.47 39.71 -28.21
CA GLU A 64 19.42 40.72 -27.80
C GLU A 64 20.04 40.39 -26.42
N THR A 65 21.31 40.73 -26.34
CA THR A 65 22.20 40.90 -25.19
C THR A 65 21.54 41.47 -23.92
N ALA A 66 21.91 40.88 -22.77
CA ALA A 66 22.07 41.49 -21.44
C ALA A 66 20.89 42.23 -20.76
N GLY A 67 20.65 41.85 -19.50
CA GLY A 67 19.83 42.60 -18.53
C GLY A 67 19.48 41.67 -17.36
N THR A 68 20.25 41.59 -16.28
CA THR A 68 20.23 42.51 -15.13
C THR A 68 19.13 42.16 -14.12
N ASP A 69 19.60 41.62 -13.00
CA ASP A 69 19.13 41.78 -11.62
C ASP A 69 17.89 41.06 -11.05
N THR A 70 18.14 40.60 -9.81
CA THR A 70 17.23 40.45 -8.67
C THR A 70 16.63 39.07 -8.45
N GLN A 71 17.14 38.32 -7.47
CA GLN A 71 16.53 38.31 -6.13
C GLN A 71 17.30 37.36 -5.18
N SER A 72 18.51 37.78 -4.80
CA SER A 72 19.08 37.44 -3.50
C SER A 72 18.32 38.24 -2.44
N SER A 73 17.36 37.63 -1.74
CA SER A 73 16.89 38.09 -0.42
C SER A 73 15.80 37.17 0.11
N GLN A 74 16.17 36.21 0.96
CA GLN A 74 15.55 36.04 2.28
C GLN A 74 16.34 35.00 3.09
N THR A 75 17.45 35.50 3.64
CA THR A 75 17.92 35.04 4.94
C THR A 75 16.98 35.65 5.98
N SER A 76 16.04 34.85 6.47
CA SER A 76 15.27 35.15 7.69
C SER A 76 15.04 33.81 8.37
N GLN A 77 16.13 33.26 8.88
CA GLN A 77 16.18 32.21 9.88
C GLN A 77 17.12 32.74 10.96
N GLU A 78 16.56 33.56 11.85
CA GLU A 78 16.99 33.71 13.25
C GLU A 78 15.76 34.08 14.09
#